data_AF-A0A918FHW7-F1
#
_entry.id   AF-A0A918FHW7-F1
#
_cell.length_a   1.000
_cell.length_b   1.000
_cell.length_c   1.000
_cell.angle_alpha   90.00
_cell.angle_beta   90.00
_cell.angle_gamma   90.00
#
_symmetry.space_group_name_H-M   'P 1'
#
loop_
_entity.id
_entity.type
_entity.pdbx_description
1 polymer ?
#
loop_
_entity_poly.entity_id
_entity_poly.type
_entity_poly.pdbx_seq_one_letter_code
_entity_poly.pdbx_strand_id
1 'polypeptide(L)'
;MRQWPGILTPGLVNLHGNELLEEAYHPDPREADELGTEPLTGDALAALELDDARWGASARRGVQRMLAHGTVVAACEELRNRAVRDAVRRSGLGTMGRLGRPGGVPSLDPYASGWPVEFAQPREPGSAARFAFFDVPDEAALAERGAATCVATVVEGRLVYRRR
;
A
#
# COMPACT_ATOMS: atom_id res chain seq x y z
N MET A 1 -8.58 18.16 20.99
CA MET A 1 -7.44 17.27 20.65
C MET A 1 -8.01 15.94 20.20
N ARG A 2 -7.47 15.34 19.13
CA ARG A 2 -7.97 14.06 18.61
C ARG A 2 -7.12 12.93 19.21
N GLN A 3 -7.74 11.93 19.82
CA GLN A 3 -7.06 10.75 20.35
C GLN A 3 -7.16 9.61 19.34
N TRP A 4 -6.05 8.89 19.16
CA TRP A 4 -5.96 7.70 18.34
C TRP A 4 -5.55 6.54 19.24
N PRO A 5 -6.11 5.34 19.04
CA PRO A 5 -5.67 4.16 19.79
C PRO A 5 -4.28 3.72 19.31
N GLY A 6 -3.53 3.13 20.25
CA GLY A 6 -2.22 2.53 19.99
C GLY A 6 -1.10 3.53 19.69
N ILE A 7 -0.23 3.17 18.75
CA ILE A 7 1.04 3.88 18.49
C ILE A 7 1.00 4.70 17.21
N LEU A 8 1.85 5.72 17.15
CA LEU A 8 2.20 6.46 15.95
C LEU A 8 3.62 6.06 15.52
N THR A 9 3.77 5.66 14.26
CA THR A 9 5.08 5.37 13.66
C THR A 9 5.27 6.21 12.39
N PRO A 10 6.50 6.33 11.85
CA PRO A 10 6.64 6.62 10.43
C PRO A 10 5.78 5.64 9.61
N GLY A 11 5.28 6.07 8.45
CA GLY A 11 4.48 5.16 7.63
C GLY A 11 5.35 4.05 7.03
N LEU A 12 4.74 2.95 6.60
CA LEU A 12 5.48 1.83 6.04
C LEU A 12 5.91 2.09 4.59
N VAL A 13 7.04 1.50 4.20
CA VAL A 13 7.45 1.33 2.82
C VAL A 13 7.02 -0.07 2.39
N ASN A 14 6.25 -0.18 1.32
CA ASN A 14 5.98 -1.48 0.71
C ASN A 14 6.95 -1.71 -0.45
N LEU A 15 7.79 -2.73 -0.32
CA LEU A 15 8.88 -3.01 -1.27
C LEU A 15 8.40 -3.61 -2.59
N HIS A 16 7.21 -4.23 -2.57
CA HIS A 16 6.62 -4.94 -3.71
C HIS A 16 5.68 -4.04 -4.52
N GLY A 17 6.08 -2.78 -4.72
CA GLY A 17 5.25 -1.75 -5.34
C GLY A 17 4.84 -2.08 -6.77
N ASN A 18 5.75 -2.53 -7.64
CA ASN A 18 5.38 -2.95 -9.00
C ASN A 18 4.45 -4.17 -8.96
N GLU A 19 4.77 -5.16 -8.13
CA GLU A 19 4.02 -6.42 -8.07
C GLU A 19 2.56 -6.17 -7.66
N LEU A 20 2.35 -5.25 -6.70
CA LEU A 20 1.02 -4.92 -6.21
C LEU A 20 0.29 -3.90 -7.10
N LEU A 21 0.97 -2.99 -7.78
CA LEU A 21 0.31 -1.89 -8.50
C LEU A 21 0.18 -2.11 -10.01
N GLU A 22 1.06 -2.92 -10.60
CA GLU A 22 1.15 -3.12 -12.05
C GLU A 22 1.18 -4.59 -12.47
N GLU A 23 1.52 -5.52 -11.58
CA GLU A 23 1.50 -6.96 -11.84
C GLU A 23 0.39 -7.69 -11.07
N ALA A 24 -0.56 -6.93 -10.51
CA ALA A 24 -1.76 -7.45 -9.87
C ALA A 24 -3.01 -6.70 -10.32
N TYR A 25 -4.11 -7.43 -10.45
CA TYR A 25 -5.45 -6.85 -10.54
C TYR A 25 -6.11 -6.89 -9.18
N HIS A 26 -6.55 -5.74 -8.68
CA HIS A 26 -7.37 -5.64 -7.47
C HIS A 26 -8.84 -5.59 -7.90
N PRO A 27 -9.65 -6.64 -7.65
CA PRO A 27 -11.04 -6.68 -8.09
C PRO A 27 -11.88 -5.53 -7.54
N ASP A 28 -12.85 -5.04 -8.33
CA ASP A 28 -13.90 -4.18 -7.81
C ASP A 28 -14.80 -4.98 -6.85
N PRO A 29 -15.34 -4.39 -5.78
CA PRO A 29 -16.30 -5.09 -4.91
C PRO A 29 -17.50 -5.68 -5.65
N ARG A 30 -17.87 -5.14 -6.81
CA ARG A 30 -18.94 -5.68 -7.67
C ARG A 30 -18.53 -6.94 -8.43
N GLU A 31 -17.23 -7.16 -8.62
CA GLU A 31 -16.66 -8.34 -9.27
C GLU A 31 -16.36 -9.45 -8.25
N ALA A 32 -16.60 -9.23 -6.95
CA ALA A 32 -16.14 -10.12 -5.88
C ALA A 32 -16.73 -11.54 -5.95
N ASP A 33 -17.97 -11.70 -6.42
CA ASP A 33 -18.59 -13.02 -6.57
C ASP A 33 -17.94 -13.86 -7.69
N GLU A 34 -17.31 -13.20 -8.67
CA GLU A 34 -16.66 -13.86 -9.82
C GLU A 34 -15.15 -14.00 -9.61
N LEU A 35 -14.49 -12.92 -9.17
CA LEU A 35 -13.03 -12.81 -9.11
C LEU A 35 -12.47 -12.94 -7.69
N GLY A 36 -13.32 -12.98 -6.68
CA GLY A 36 -12.91 -12.91 -5.28
C GLY A 36 -12.45 -11.51 -4.86
N THR A 37 -11.91 -11.42 -3.65
CA THR A 37 -11.46 -10.15 -3.04
C THR A 37 -9.95 -9.98 -3.02
N GLU A 38 -9.21 -11.06 -3.22
CA GLU A 38 -7.75 -11.05 -3.22
C GLU A 38 -7.18 -10.53 -4.55
N PRO A 39 -5.98 -9.93 -4.54
CA PRO A 39 -5.33 -9.51 -5.78
C PRO A 39 -5.08 -10.72 -6.69
N LEU A 40 -5.47 -10.60 -7.96
CA LEU A 40 -5.19 -11.60 -8.98
C LEU A 40 -3.83 -11.32 -9.61
N THR A 41 -3.01 -12.37 -9.72
CA THR A 41 -1.64 -12.32 -10.27
C THR A 41 -1.41 -13.49 -11.23
N GLY A 42 -0.27 -13.50 -11.94
CA GLY A 42 0.11 -14.62 -12.81
C GLY A 42 -0.95 -14.98 -13.84
N ASP A 43 -1.26 -16.27 -13.96
CA ASP A 43 -2.23 -16.78 -14.95
C ASP A 43 -3.64 -16.19 -14.75
N ALA A 44 -4.06 -15.94 -13.50
CA ALA A 44 -5.36 -15.33 -13.21
C ALA A 44 -5.43 -13.88 -13.69
N LEU A 45 -4.33 -13.14 -13.62
CA LEU A 45 -4.22 -11.80 -14.23
C LEU A 45 -4.15 -11.89 -15.76
N ALA A 46 -3.36 -12.82 -16.29
CA ALA A 46 -3.17 -12.98 -17.73
C ALA A 46 -4.45 -13.39 -18.47
N ALA A 47 -5.40 -14.02 -17.76
CA ALA A 47 -6.72 -14.35 -18.29
C ALA A 47 -7.68 -13.14 -18.40
N LEU A 48 -7.31 -11.97 -17.86
CA LEU A 48 -8.14 -10.77 -17.90
C LEU A 48 -7.77 -9.85 -19.06
N GLU A 49 -8.76 -9.49 -19.86
CA GLU A 49 -8.66 -8.37 -20.80
C GLU A 49 -8.82 -7.05 -20.03
N LEU A 50 -7.72 -6.31 -19.88
CA LEU A 50 -7.65 -5.07 -19.11
C LEU A 50 -7.35 -3.87 -20.01
N ASP A 51 -8.34 -3.00 -20.18
CA ASP A 51 -8.13 -1.68 -20.76
C ASP A 51 -7.49 -0.71 -19.75
N ASP A 52 -7.10 0.48 -20.23
CA ASP A 52 -6.50 1.53 -19.39
C ASP A 52 -7.40 1.93 -18.21
N ALA A 53 -8.72 1.88 -18.39
CA ALA A 53 -9.67 2.23 -17.35
C ALA A 53 -9.67 1.22 -16.21
N ARG A 54 -9.68 -0.09 -16.53
CA ARG A 54 -9.58 -1.18 -15.56
C ARG A 54 -8.22 -1.18 -14.86
N TRP A 55 -7.13 -0.97 -15.60
CA TRP A 55 -5.79 -0.81 -15.00
C TRP A 55 -5.74 0.35 -14.01
N GLY A 56 -6.22 1.53 -14.40
CA GLY A 56 -6.25 2.69 -13.52
C GLY A 56 -7.16 2.48 -12.30
N ALA A 57 -8.30 1.80 -12.46
CA ALA A 57 -9.21 1.49 -11.36
C ALA A 57 -8.61 0.48 -10.38
N SER A 58 -7.98 -0.58 -10.89
CA SER A 58 -7.21 -1.56 -10.12
C SER A 58 -6.14 -0.86 -9.28
N ALA A 59 -5.28 -0.04 -9.90
CA ALA A 59 -4.21 0.67 -9.21
C ALA A 59 -4.73 1.59 -8.10
N ARG A 60 -5.85 2.31 -8.32
CA ARG A 60 -6.47 3.12 -7.27
C ARG A 60 -6.91 2.27 -6.07
N ARG A 61 -7.50 1.10 -6.32
CA ARG A 61 -7.89 0.17 -5.25
C ARG A 61 -6.66 -0.40 -4.54
N GLY A 62 -5.62 -0.79 -5.29
CA GLY A 62 -4.34 -1.24 -4.73
C GLY A 62 -3.72 -0.19 -3.80
N VAL A 63 -3.62 1.06 -4.26
CA VAL A 63 -3.15 2.17 -3.42
C VAL A 63 -4.02 2.34 -2.17
N GLN A 64 -5.35 2.33 -2.29
CA GLN A 64 -6.23 2.46 -1.12
C GLN A 64 -6.03 1.31 -0.13
N ARG A 65 -5.82 0.08 -0.61
CA ARG A 65 -5.50 -1.07 0.24
C ARG A 65 -4.14 -0.88 0.92
N MET A 66 -3.10 -0.45 0.21
CA MET A 66 -1.78 -0.16 0.80
C MET A 66 -1.87 0.93 1.88
N LEU A 67 -2.62 2.01 1.61
CA LEU A 67 -2.90 3.05 2.60
C LEU A 67 -3.64 2.48 3.82
N ALA A 68 -4.53 1.50 3.65
CA ALA A 68 -5.21 0.82 4.75
C ALA A 68 -4.28 -0.04 5.63
N HIS A 69 -3.08 -0.37 5.15
CA HIS A 69 -2.00 -1.01 5.91
C HIS A 69 -0.93 0.00 6.37
N GLY A 70 -1.21 1.30 6.41
CA GLY A 70 -0.22 2.29 6.87
C GLY A 70 0.95 2.53 5.90
N THR A 71 0.88 2.00 4.67
CA THR A 71 1.91 2.24 3.65
C THR A 71 1.82 3.68 3.15
N VAL A 72 2.94 4.39 3.13
CA VAL A 72 3.04 5.78 2.66
C VAL A 72 3.98 5.94 1.47
N VAL A 73 4.83 4.94 1.21
CA VAL A 73 5.73 4.86 0.06
C VAL A 73 5.68 3.44 -0.52
N ALA A 74 5.65 3.33 -1.85
CA ALA A 74 5.87 2.09 -2.56
C ALA A 74 7.25 2.11 -3.24
N ALA A 75 8.04 1.05 -3.08
CA ALA A 75 9.27 0.89 -3.83
C ALA A 75 8.92 0.34 -5.22
N CYS A 76 9.23 1.11 -6.25
CA CYS A 76 8.92 0.77 -7.63
C CYS A 76 10.14 1.01 -8.54
N GLU A 77 10.30 0.16 -9.53
CA GLU A 77 10.89 0.55 -10.80
C GLU A 77 9.94 1.51 -11.54
N GLU A 78 10.33 1.99 -12.71
CA GLU A 78 9.41 2.76 -13.55
C GLU A 78 8.16 1.93 -13.88
N LEU A 79 7.00 2.41 -13.40
CA LEU A 79 5.70 1.87 -13.75
C LEU A 79 5.45 2.13 -15.24
N ARG A 80 5.27 1.08 -16.04
CA ARG A 80 5.20 1.16 -17.50
C ARG A 80 3.81 1.64 -17.95
N ASN A 81 2.76 1.16 -17.28
CA ASN A 81 1.38 1.48 -17.58
C ASN A 81 1.08 2.95 -17.18
N ARG A 82 0.64 3.74 -18.14
CA ARG A 82 0.33 5.16 -17.93
C ARG A 82 -0.83 5.36 -16.96
N ALA A 83 -1.90 4.55 -17.04
CA ALA A 83 -3.06 4.65 -16.17
C ALA A 83 -2.70 4.32 -14.72
N VAL A 84 -1.82 3.35 -14.50
CA VAL A 84 -1.27 3.01 -13.18
C VAL A 84 -0.43 4.17 -12.62
N ARG A 85 0.52 4.70 -13.41
CA ARG A 85 1.31 5.89 -13.02
C ARG A 85 0.45 7.08 -12.60
N ASP A 86 -0.57 7.40 -13.40
CA ASP A 86 -1.47 8.51 -13.10
C ASP A 86 -2.31 8.27 -11.84
N ALA A 87 -2.74 7.03 -11.60
CA ALA A 87 -3.45 6.64 -10.39
C ALA A 87 -2.57 6.82 -9.14
N VAL A 88 -1.34 6.30 -9.17
CA VAL A 88 -0.38 6.40 -8.05
C VAL A 88 -0.05 7.86 -7.78
N ARG A 89 0.33 8.64 -8.80
CA ARG A 89 0.67 10.06 -8.66
C ARG A 89 -0.45 10.88 -8.03
N ARG A 90 -1.70 10.67 -8.45
CA ARG A 90 -2.85 11.45 -7.93
C ARG A 90 -3.23 11.08 -6.49
N SER A 91 -2.88 9.87 -6.03
CA SER A 91 -3.17 9.47 -4.65
C SER A 91 -2.33 10.24 -3.62
N GLY A 92 -1.12 10.65 -4.00
CA GLY A 92 -0.11 11.19 -3.10
C GLY A 92 0.75 10.13 -2.41
N LEU A 93 0.50 8.83 -2.63
CA LEU A 93 1.40 7.76 -2.22
C LEU A 93 2.80 8.05 -2.77
N GLY A 94 3.81 8.04 -1.91
CA GLY A 94 5.19 8.22 -2.34
C GLY A 94 5.66 7.05 -3.19
N THR A 95 6.60 7.30 -4.09
CA THR A 95 7.30 6.24 -4.82
C THR A 95 8.79 6.43 -4.61
N MET A 96 9.51 5.35 -4.35
CA MET A 96 10.98 5.35 -4.33
C MET A 96 11.51 4.34 -5.35
N GLY A 97 12.67 4.64 -5.92
CA GLY A 97 13.37 3.68 -6.77
C GLY A 97 13.77 2.44 -5.98
N ARG A 98 13.81 1.29 -6.65
CA ARG A 98 14.34 0.04 -6.09
C ARG A 98 15.39 -0.56 -7.00
N LEU A 99 16.28 -1.38 -6.43
CA LEU A 99 17.24 -2.18 -7.18
C LEU A 99 16.73 -3.60 -7.29
N GLY A 100 16.14 -3.93 -8.44
CA GLY A 100 15.58 -5.24 -8.72
C GLY A 100 14.35 -5.59 -7.88
N ARG A 101 13.92 -6.84 -8.01
CA ARG A 101 12.79 -7.39 -7.24
C ARG A 101 13.25 -7.71 -5.80
N PRO A 102 12.55 -7.20 -4.76
CA PRO A 102 12.84 -7.56 -3.37
C PRO A 102 12.58 -9.05 -3.12
N GLY A 103 13.18 -9.59 -2.06
CA GLY A 103 12.84 -10.94 -1.58
C GLY A 103 11.44 -11.03 -0.96
N GLY A 104 11.08 -12.22 -0.48
CA GLY A 104 9.78 -12.47 0.11
C GLY A 104 8.63 -12.58 -0.91
N VAL A 105 7.40 -12.55 -0.40
CA VAL A 105 6.17 -12.64 -1.17
C VAL A 105 5.50 -11.26 -1.24
N PRO A 106 5.07 -10.79 -2.43
CA PRO A 106 4.30 -9.56 -2.55
C PRO A 106 3.06 -9.58 -1.65
N SER A 107 2.96 -8.61 -0.73
CA SER A 107 1.87 -8.52 0.23
C SER A 107 1.48 -7.07 0.48
N LEU A 108 0.19 -6.81 0.60
CA LEU A 108 -0.33 -5.50 1.02
C LEU A 108 0.06 -5.16 2.46
N ASP A 109 0.24 -6.19 3.31
CA ASP A 109 0.81 -6.07 4.64
C ASP A 109 2.32 -6.36 4.58
N PRO A 110 3.20 -5.35 4.77
CA PRO A 110 4.65 -5.55 4.72
C PRO A 110 5.15 -6.62 5.70
N TYR A 111 4.50 -6.80 6.87
CA TYR A 111 4.90 -7.83 7.85
C TYR A 111 4.60 -9.25 7.37
N ALA A 112 3.63 -9.42 6.47
CA ALA A 112 3.30 -10.72 5.89
C ALA A 112 4.15 -11.10 4.67
N SER A 113 5.07 -10.21 4.24
CA SER A 113 5.91 -10.47 3.06
C SER A 113 7.02 -11.51 3.30
N GLY A 114 7.32 -11.87 4.56
CA GLY A 114 8.48 -12.71 4.88
C GLY A 114 9.83 -12.03 4.60
N TRP A 115 9.83 -10.71 4.41
CA TRP A 115 11.01 -9.87 4.24
C TRP A 115 11.05 -8.79 5.34
N PRO A 116 12.23 -8.26 5.73
CA PRO A 116 12.31 -7.18 6.70
C PRO A 116 11.43 -5.98 6.31
N VAL A 117 10.63 -5.51 7.26
CA VAL A 117 9.76 -4.34 7.08
C VAL A 117 10.59 -3.06 7.11
N GLU A 118 10.29 -2.16 6.16
CA GLU A 118 10.89 -0.85 6.09
C GLU A 118 9.91 0.24 6.49
N PHE A 119 10.40 1.20 7.26
CA PHE A 119 9.69 2.42 7.62
C PHE A 119 10.18 3.57 6.75
N ALA A 120 9.26 4.47 6.41
CA ALA A 120 9.63 5.74 5.81
C ALA A 120 10.49 6.55 6.78
N GLN A 121 11.19 7.55 6.25
CA GLN A 121 12.01 8.43 7.06
C GLN A 121 11.18 9.06 8.20
N PRO A 122 11.71 9.12 9.43
CA PRO A 122 11.06 9.81 10.54
C PRO A 122 10.71 11.25 10.19
N ARG A 123 9.68 11.78 10.86
CA ARG A 123 9.27 13.16 10.64
C ARG A 123 10.23 14.13 11.31
N GLU A 124 10.60 15.16 10.57
CA GLU A 124 11.40 16.27 11.04
C GLU A 124 10.64 17.58 10.74
N PRO A 125 10.92 18.68 11.45
CA PRO A 125 10.36 19.99 11.12
C PRO A 125 10.60 20.34 9.65
N GLY A 126 9.52 20.60 8.90
CA GLY A 126 9.58 20.91 7.47
C GLY A 126 9.54 19.71 6.52
N SER A 127 9.62 18.47 7.03
CA SER A 127 9.47 17.28 6.19
C SER A 127 8.00 16.98 5.85
N ALA A 128 7.80 16.26 4.75
CA ALA A 128 6.48 15.80 4.36
C ALA A 128 5.83 14.95 5.46
N ALA A 129 4.58 15.25 5.79
CA ALA A 129 3.83 14.53 6.81
C ALA A 129 3.39 13.16 6.29
N ARG A 130 4.25 12.14 6.48
CA ARG A 130 4.01 10.73 6.15
C ARG A 130 4.13 9.85 7.40
N PHE A 131 3.01 9.38 7.92
CA PHE A 131 2.95 8.57 9.15
C PHE A 131 1.66 7.77 9.24
N ALA A 132 1.66 6.75 10.09
CA ALA A 132 0.51 5.89 10.32
C ALA A 132 0.29 5.64 11.81
N PHE A 133 -0.97 5.32 12.14
CA PHE A 133 -1.40 4.92 13.48
C PHE A 133 -1.82 3.45 13.44
N PHE A 134 -1.39 2.69 14.43
CA PHE A 134 -1.68 1.25 14.55
C PHE A 134 -2.30 0.96 15.90
N ASP A 135 -3.41 0.21 15.92
CA ASP A 135 -4.13 -0.19 17.13
C ASP A 135 -3.45 -1.38 17.83
N VAL A 136 -2.26 -1.10 18.36
CA VAL A 136 -1.37 -2.00 19.09
C VAL A 136 -0.64 -1.22 20.18
N PRO A 137 -0.20 -1.88 21.26
CA PRO A 137 0.47 -1.19 22.37
C PRO A 137 1.90 -0.71 22.03
N ASP A 138 2.61 -1.41 21.14
CA ASP A 138 4.00 -1.14 20.78
C ASP A 138 4.39 -1.76 19.42
N GLU A 139 5.62 -1.49 18.97
CA GLU A 139 6.13 -1.98 17.69
C GLU A 139 6.35 -3.50 17.65
N ALA A 140 6.58 -4.15 18.80
CA ALA A 140 6.71 -5.61 18.86
C ALA A 140 5.35 -6.27 18.57
N ALA A 141 4.28 -5.75 19.18
CA ALA A 141 2.91 -6.16 18.90
C ALA A 141 2.49 -5.80 17.47
N LEU A 142 3.00 -4.70 16.89
CA LEU A 142 2.80 -4.39 15.47
C LEU A 142 3.42 -5.49 14.59
N ALA A 143 4.65 -5.92 14.89
CA ALA A 143 5.32 -6.95 14.12
C ALA A 143 4.64 -8.32 14.21
N GLU A 144 4.06 -8.64 15.36
CA GLU A 144 3.30 -9.89 15.55
C GLU A 144 1.93 -9.85 14.86
N ARG A 145 1.18 -8.74 15.00
CA ARG A 145 -0.21 -8.64 14.53
C ARG A 145 -0.35 -8.14 13.09
N GLY A 146 0.70 -7.55 12.54
CA GLY A 146 0.76 -7.03 11.18
C GLY A 146 0.14 -5.64 11.01
N ALA A 147 0.40 -5.07 9.84
CA ALA A 147 -0.02 -3.73 9.45
C ALA A 147 -1.54 -3.59 9.24
N ALA A 148 -2.27 -4.70 9.14
CA ALA A 148 -3.75 -4.69 9.14
C ALA A 148 -4.38 -4.06 10.41
N THR A 149 -3.57 -3.86 11.47
CA THR A 149 -3.95 -3.10 12.67
C THR A 149 -3.98 -1.58 12.45
N CYS A 150 -3.63 -1.09 11.26
CA CYS A 150 -3.66 0.34 10.95
C CYS A 150 -5.08 0.91 11.07
N VAL A 151 -5.17 2.05 11.77
CA VAL A 151 -6.42 2.79 11.97
C VAL A 151 -6.45 4.12 11.23
N ALA A 152 -5.28 4.65 10.85
CA ALA A 152 -5.17 5.87 10.08
C ALA A 152 -3.82 6.01 9.39
N THR A 153 -3.85 6.60 8.19
CA THR A 153 -2.66 6.89 7.39
C THR A 153 -2.71 8.33 6.93
N VAL A 154 -1.60 9.05 7.14
CA VAL A 154 -1.44 10.45 6.78
C VAL A 154 -0.35 10.56 5.74
N VAL A 155 -0.65 11.26 4.65
CA VAL A 155 0.27 11.50 3.53
C VAL A 155 0.14 12.96 3.09
N GLU A 156 1.27 13.67 3.04
CA GLU A 156 1.32 15.10 2.70
C GLU A 156 0.34 15.93 3.55
N GLY A 157 0.24 15.60 4.84
CA GLY A 157 -0.63 16.31 5.80
C GLY A 157 -2.12 16.00 5.68
N ARG A 158 -2.52 15.12 4.75
CA ARG A 158 -3.90 14.70 4.55
C ARG A 158 -4.14 13.34 5.21
N LEU A 159 -5.23 13.20 5.96
CA LEU A 159 -5.72 11.90 6.43
C LEU A 159 -6.33 11.15 5.23
N VAL A 160 -5.56 10.26 4.62
CA VAL A 160 -5.94 9.56 3.37
C VAL A 160 -6.59 8.20 3.62
N TYR A 161 -6.38 7.63 4.80
CA TYR A 161 -7.11 6.46 5.28
C TYR A 161 -7.53 6.66 6.73
N ARG A 162 -8.72 6.15 7.04
CA ARG A 162 -9.24 6.05 8.40
C ARG A 162 -10.14 4.82 8.49
N ARG A 163 -9.83 3.93 9.42
CA ARG A 163 -10.72 2.83 9.80
C ARG A 163 -11.96 3.40 10.50
N ARG A 164 -13.13 2.94 10.07
CA ARG A 164 -14.42 3.35 10.66
C ARG A 164 -14.68 2.61 11.95
#